data_AF-A0A5C3NW34-F1
#
_entry.id   AF-A0A5C3NW34-F1
#
_cell.length_a   1.000
_cell.length_b   1.000
_cell.length_c   1.000
_cell.angle_alpha   90.00
_cell.angle_beta   90.00
_cell.angle_gamma   90.00
#
_symmetry.space_group_name_H-M   'P 1'
#
loop_
_entity.id
_entity.type
_entity.pdbx_description
1 polymer ?
#
loop_
_entity_poly.entity_id
_entity_poly.type
_entity_poly.pdbx_seq_one_letter_code
_entity_poly.pdbx_strand_id
1 'polypeptide(L)'
;MPEMLPLPPRGKRQRKDSVHGPGRALKAARMSSPVPLPSATQADKERLHQLGYYSLHQAQRQAFSYAVNKRQSIALLGPAGSGKSYLLRTICKALQTVSGGQEEDVAITALTGSAAANLG
;
A
#
# COMPACT_ATOMS: atom_id res chain seq x y z
N MET A 1 -61.05 -22.16 -1.95
CA MET A 1 -60.34 -22.34 -3.23
C MET A 1 -60.28 -20.97 -3.92
N PRO A 2 -59.20 -20.18 -3.76
CA PRO A 2 -59.12 -18.88 -4.43
C PRO A 2 -58.61 -19.04 -5.87
N GLU A 3 -59.36 -18.40 -6.77
CA GLU A 3 -59.23 -18.36 -8.23
C GLU A 3 -57.92 -17.69 -8.66
N MET A 4 -57.13 -18.39 -9.49
CA MET A 4 -55.79 -17.98 -9.92
C MET A 4 -55.90 -17.28 -11.29
N LEU A 5 -55.90 -15.95 -11.30
CA LEU A 5 -55.83 -15.16 -12.53
C LEU A 5 -54.48 -15.39 -13.26
N PRO A 6 -54.46 -15.52 -14.60
CA PRO A 6 -53.24 -15.81 -15.34
C PRO A 6 -52.29 -14.61 -15.40
N LEU A 7 -51.02 -14.86 -15.11
CA LEU A 7 -49.93 -13.89 -15.20
C LEU A 7 -49.66 -13.49 -16.67
N PRO A 8 -49.33 -12.21 -16.95
CA PRO A 8 -49.03 -11.76 -18.30
C PRO A 8 -47.70 -12.36 -18.82
N PRO A 9 -47.57 -12.58 -20.15
CA PRO A 9 -46.37 -13.18 -20.73
C PRO A 9 -45.14 -12.27 -20.60
N ARG A 10 -44.01 -12.88 -20.25
CA ARG A 10 -42.69 -12.24 -20.12
C ARG A 10 -42.25 -11.58 -21.43
N GLY A 11 -42.38 -10.25 -21.50
CA GLY A 11 -41.78 -9.44 -22.54
C GLY A 11 -40.25 -9.55 -22.52
N LYS A 12 -39.66 -9.95 -23.66
CA LYS A 12 -38.20 -9.94 -23.85
C LYS A 12 -37.72 -8.49 -23.81
N ARG A 13 -37.19 -8.05 -22.66
CA ARG A 13 -36.50 -6.75 -22.55
C ARG A 13 -35.21 -6.81 -23.36
N GLN A 14 -35.23 -6.14 -24.52
CA GLN A 14 -34.06 -5.87 -25.32
C GLN A 14 -33.09 -5.00 -24.50
N ARG A 15 -31.83 -5.46 -24.43
CA ARG A 15 -30.69 -4.68 -23.93
C ARG A 15 -30.45 -3.51 -24.87
N LYS A 16 -30.56 -2.28 -24.36
CA LYS A 16 -29.99 -1.07 -24.97
C LYS A 16 -29.77 -0.02 -23.89
N ASP A 17 -28.61 -0.09 -23.24
CA ASP A 17 -28.04 1.05 -22.52
C ASP A 17 -26.58 1.17 -22.94
N SER A 18 -26.36 1.99 -23.96
CA SER A 18 -25.03 2.48 -24.33
C SER A 18 -24.56 3.45 -23.25
N VAL A 19 -23.70 2.99 -22.35
CA VAL A 19 -22.94 3.89 -21.47
C VAL A 19 -21.58 4.15 -22.11
N HIS A 20 -21.50 5.28 -22.80
CA HIS A 20 -20.25 5.86 -23.30
C HIS A 20 -19.58 6.59 -22.12
N GLY A 21 -18.55 5.98 -21.53
CA GLY A 21 -17.71 6.61 -20.51
C GLY A 21 -16.28 6.76 -21.01
N PRO A 22 -15.62 7.94 -20.90
CA PRO A 22 -14.23 8.10 -21.31
C PRO A 22 -13.31 7.55 -20.20
N GLY A 23 -13.06 6.24 -20.23
CA GLY A 23 -12.15 5.54 -19.32
C GLY A 23 -10.70 5.70 -19.75
N ARG A 24 -10.05 6.74 -19.22
CA ARG A 24 -8.63 7.09 -19.35
C ARG A 24 -7.67 5.90 -19.47
N ALA A 25 -6.76 6.03 -20.43
CA ALA A 25 -5.59 5.20 -20.70
C ALA A 25 -4.86 4.71 -19.44
N LEU A 26 -4.76 3.39 -19.28
CA LEU A 26 -3.74 2.74 -18.46
C LEU A 26 -2.43 2.76 -19.25
N LYS A 27 -1.73 3.90 -19.17
CA LYS A 27 -0.37 4.05 -19.68
C LYS A 27 0.51 3.06 -18.91
N ALA A 28 1.01 2.04 -19.61
CA ALA A 28 2.03 1.13 -19.10
C ALA A 28 3.13 1.96 -18.44
N ALA A 29 3.24 1.85 -17.12
CA ALA A 29 4.25 2.53 -16.34
C ALA A 29 5.60 2.05 -16.85
N ARG A 30 6.25 2.88 -17.66
CA ARG A 30 7.67 2.74 -17.99
C ARG A 30 8.39 2.47 -16.67
N MET A 31 9.01 1.30 -16.58
CA MET A 31 9.87 0.92 -15.47
C MET A 31 10.94 1.99 -15.35
N SER A 32 10.73 2.95 -14.45
CA SER A 32 11.74 3.94 -14.12
C SER A 32 12.84 3.22 -13.36
N SER A 33 14.01 3.20 -14.00
CA SER A 33 15.37 3.16 -13.45
C SER A 33 15.51 3.06 -11.93
N PRO A 34 16.52 2.31 -11.42
CA PRO A 34 16.80 2.22 -9.99
C PRO A 34 16.82 3.62 -9.37
N VAL A 35 15.93 3.84 -8.40
CA VAL A 35 15.85 5.10 -7.64
C VAL A 35 17.24 5.32 -7.04
N PRO A 36 17.96 6.39 -7.43
CA PRO A 36 19.27 6.66 -6.85
C PRO A 36 19.06 6.87 -5.35
N LEU A 37 19.78 6.11 -4.52
CA LEU A 37 19.91 6.50 -3.12
C LEU A 37 20.56 7.90 -3.10
N PRO A 38 20.12 8.80 -2.22
CA PRO A 38 20.79 10.08 -2.04
C PRO A 38 22.26 9.81 -1.72
N SER A 39 23.18 10.65 -2.21
CA SER A 39 24.63 10.57 -1.99
C SER A 39 24.94 10.43 -0.50
N ALA A 40 24.99 9.18 -0.02
CA ALA A 40 24.85 8.88 1.39
C ALA A 40 26.18 9.12 2.10
N THR A 41 26.16 10.01 3.09
CA THR A 41 27.27 10.13 4.05
C THR A 41 27.43 8.81 4.81
N GLN A 42 28.59 8.58 5.43
CA GLN A 42 28.82 7.39 6.25
C GLN A 42 27.74 7.23 7.34
N ALA A 43 27.33 8.34 7.94
CA ALA A 43 26.26 8.38 8.95
C ALA A 43 24.90 7.92 8.38
N ASP A 44 24.57 8.30 7.14
CA ASP A 44 23.32 7.86 6.51
C ASP A 44 23.32 6.35 6.22
N LYS A 45 24.47 5.80 5.82
CA LYS A 45 24.62 4.36 5.59
C LYS A 45 24.46 3.56 6.89
N GLU A 46 25.05 4.05 7.98
CA GLU A 46 24.91 3.44 9.31
C GLU A 46 23.46 3.48 9.81
N ARG A 47 22.77 4.62 9.63
CA ARG A 47 21.33 4.73 9.96
C ARG A 47 20.50 3.72 9.16
N LEU A 48 20.70 3.63 7.85
CA LEU A 48 20.00 2.66 7.01
C LEU A 48 20.29 1.21 7.44
N HIS A 49 21.49 0.92 7.91
CA HIS A 49 21.86 -0.38 8.46
C HIS A 49 21.10 -0.68 9.76
N GLN A 50 21.05 0.27 10.71
CA GLN A 50 20.31 0.14 11.97
C GLN A 50 18.80 -0.03 11.77
N LEU A 51 18.25 0.58 10.71
CA LEU A 51 16.84 0.44 10.34
C LEU A 51 16.51 -0.91 9.68
N GLY A 52 17.53 -1.72 9.33
CA GLY A 52 17.34 -2.98 8.61
C GLY A 52 17.04 -2.80 7.12
N TYR A 53 17.34 -1.63 6.54
CA TYR A 53 17.05 -1.32 5.13
C TYR A 53 17.72 -2.31 4.16
N TYR A 54 18.95 -2.72 4.44
CA TYR A 54 19.70 -3.63 3.56
C TYR A 54 19.16 -5.07 3.56
N SER A 55 18.42 -5.45 4.60
CA SER A 55 17.75 -6.75 4.70
C SER A 55 16.46 -6.83 3.85
N LEU A 56 15.97 -5.69 3.35
CA LEU A 56 14.79 -5.63 2.50
C LEU A 56 15.12 -6.12 1.08
N HIS A 57 14.24 -6.91 0.47
CA HIS A 57 14.39 -7.26 -0.96
C HIS A 57 14.06 -6.06 -1.87
N GLN A 58 14.41 -6.14 -3.15
CA GLN A 58 14.25 -5.02 -4.10
C GLN A 58 12.86 -4.37 -4.11
N ALA A 59 11.78 -5.17 -4.16
CA ALA A 59 10.42 -4.64 -4.15
C ALA A 59 10.08 -3.90 -2.83
N GLN A 60 10.56 -4.43 -1.70
CA GLN A 60 10.38 -3.80 -0.39
C GLN A 60 11.19 -2.50 -0.27
N ARG A 61 12.41 -2.45 -0.81
CA ARG A 61 13.23 -1.21 -0.89
C ARG A 61 12.57 -0.13 -1.72
N GLN A 62 11.91 -0.50 -2.82
CA GLN A 62 11.11 0.43 -3.61
C GLN A 62 9.95 0.99 -2.80
N ALA A 63 9.14 0.13 -2.17
CA ALA A 63 8.03 0.56 -1.32
C ALA A 63 8.50 1.46 -0.17
N PHE A 64 9.60 1.11 0.51
CA PHE A 64 10.23 1.94 1.53
C PHE A 64 10.58 3.34 1.00
N SER A 65 11.22 3.42 -0.19
CA SER A 65 11.58 4.70 -0.79
C SER A 65 10.35 5.56 -1.12
N TYR A 66 9.25 4.95 -1.57
CA TYR A 66 7.99 5.66 -1.80
C TYR A 66 7.41 6.23 -0.50
N ALA A 67 7.40 5.45 0.58
CA ALA A 67 6.87 5.90 1.87
C ALA A 67 7.75 6.95 2.54
N VAL A 68 9.06 6.71 2.63
CA VAL A 68 9.98 7.51 3.45
C VAL A 68 10.55 8.69 2.66
N ASN A 69 11.15 8.43 1.49
CA ASN A 69 11.85 9.48 0.75
C ASN A 69 10.87 10.35 -0.05
N LYS A 70 9.86 9.74 -0.67
CA LYS A 70 8.87 10.45 -1.49
C LYS A 70 7.64 10.90 -0.70
N ARG A 71 7.52 10.53 0.58
CA ARG A 71 6.40 10.87 1.47
C ARG A 71 5.02 10.53 0.87
N GLN A 72 4.93 9.42 0.15
CA GLN A 72 3.69 8.99 -0.49
C GLN A 72 2.93 8.00 0.38
N SER A 73 1.60 8.09 0.35
CA SER A 73 0.73 7.04 0.89
C SER A 73 0.84 5.78 0.04
N ILE A 74 1.14 4.66 0.69
CA ILE A 74 1.28 3.36 0.03
C ILE A 74 0.37 2.33 0.69
N ALA A 75 -0.09 1.36 -0.09
CA ALA A 75 -0.76 0.16 0.41
C ALA A 75 0.16 -1.05 0.26
N LEU A 76 0.35 -1.80 1.34
CA LEU A 76 1.14 -3.04 1.33
C LEU A 76 0.21 -4.24 1.16
N LEU A 77 0.28 -4.89 -0.01
CA LEU A 77 -0.51 -6.06 -0.35
C LEU A 77 0.41 -7.28 -0.55
N GLY A 78 -0.04 -8.45 -0.14
CA GLY A 78 0.71 -9.70 -0.35
C GLY A 78 0.29 -10.84 0.57
N PRO A 79 0.73 -12.08 0.28
CA PRO A 79 0.38 -13.27 1.05
C PRO A 79 0.94 -13.24 2.48
N ALA A 80 0.44 -14.12 3.34
CA ALA A 80 1.02 -14.32 4.67
C ALA A 80 2.52 -14.69 4.55
N GLY A 81 3.35 -14.19 5.48
CA GLY A 81 4.80 -14.42 5.45
C GLY A 81 5.60 -13.56 4.47
N SER A 82 4.97 -12.72 3.64
CA SER A 82 5.69 -11.85 2.66
C SER A 82 6.47 -10.67 3.28
N GLY A 83 6.56 -10.60 4.61
CA GLY A 83 7.30 -9.55 5.31
C GLY A 83 6.61 -8.19 5.40
N LYS A 84 5.28 -8.09 5.23
CA LYS A 84 4.54 -6.81 5.33
C LYS A 84 4.75 -6.11 6.67
N SER A 85 4.60 -6.84 7.79
CA SER A 85 4.79 -6.28 9.13
C SER A 85 6.25 -5.88 9.37
N TYR A 86 7.21 -6.63 8.81
CA TYR A 86 8.63 -6.28 8.87
C TYR A 86 8.90 -4.96 8.13
N LEU A 87 8.44 -4.85 6.88
CA LEU A 87 8.57 -3.62 6.09
C LEU A 87 7.88 -2.43 6.76
N LEU A 88 6.68 -2.62 7.31
CA LEU A 88 5.95 -1.56 8.02
C LEU A 88 6.72 -1.06 9.24
N ARG A 89 7.26 -1.96 10.07
CA ARG A 89 8.12 -1.58 11.21
C ARG A 89 9.38 -0.83 10.77
N THR A 90 10.04 -1.28 9.70
CA THR A 90 11.21 -0.58 9.14
C THR A 90 10.85 0.84 8.65
N ILE A 91 9.69 1.01 8.01
CA ILE A 91 9.19 2.33 7.60
C ILE A 91 8.89 3.21 8.81
N CYS A 92 8.18 2.71 9.82
CA CYS A 92 7.87 3.47 11.04
C CYS A 92 9.14 3.97 11.74
N LYS A 93 10.13 3.10 11.95
CA LYS A 93 11.43 3.48 12.54
C LYS A 93 12.12 4.56 11.71
N ALA A 94 12.13 4.41 10.38
CA ALA A 94 12.74 5.41 9.51
C ALA A 94 12.04 6.76 9.62
N LEU A 95 10.69 6.77 9.66
CA LEU A 95 9.92 8.01 9.79
C LEU A 95 10.19 8.70 11.14
N GLN A 96 10.27 7.96 12.24
CA GLN A 96 10.63 8.50 13.57
C GLN A 96 12.02 9.17 13.54
N THR A 97 13.00 8.54 12.90
CA THR A 97 14.36 9.11 12.81
C THR A 97 14.43 10.39 11.98
N VAL A 98 13.58 10.54 10.97
CA VAL A 98 13.59 11.74 10.10
C VAL A 98 12.86 12.91 10.76
N SER A 99 11.88 12.65 11.63
CA SER A 99 11.08 13.70 12.27
C SER A 99 11.73 14.32 13.52
N GLY A 100 12.92 13.87 13.92
CA GLY A 100 13.64 14.42 15.08
C GLY A 100 13.65 13.48 16.29
N GLY A 101 13.24 12.22 16.11
CA GLY A 101 13.42 11.17 17.12
C GLY A 101 12.38 11.16 18.23
N GLN A 102 11.31 11.95 18.13
CA GLN A 102 10.19 11.88 19.06
C GLN A 102 9.24 10.76 18.63
N GLU A 103 8.84 9.93 19.58
CA GLU A 103 7.95 8.80 19.33
C GLU A 103 6.54 9.25 18.88
N GLU A 104 6.17 10.49 19.22
CA GLU A 104 4.88 11.14 18.92
C GLU A 104 4.71 11.50 17.42
N ASP A 105 5.76 11.42 16.61
CA ASP A 105 5.69 11.77 15.19
C ASP A 105 5.08 10.67 14.31
N VAL A 106 4.93 9.45 14.84
CA VAL A 106 4.41 8.30 14.09
C VAL A 106 3.35 7.57 14.89
N ALA A 107 2.09 7.75 14.49
CA ALA A 107 0.97 6.99 15.03
C ALA A 107 0.74 5.69 14.24
N ILE A 108 0.50 4.59 14.97
CA ILE A 108 0.12 3.28 14.40
C ILE A 108 -1.29 2.95 14.88
N THR A 109 -2.16 2.55 13.95
CA THR A 109 -3.53 2.14 14.26
C THR A 109 -3.83 0.79 13.61
N ALA A 110 -4.53 -0.08 14.33
CA ALA A 110 -4.93 -1.39 13.82
C ALA A 110 -6.36 -1.73 14.26
N LEU A 111 -7.08 -2.49 13.45
CA LEU A 111 -8.49 -2.83 13.69
C LEU A 111 -8.69 -3.81 14.87
N THR A 112 -7.65 -4.56 15.25
CA THR A 112 -7.70 -5.58 16.30
C THR A 112 -6.56 -5.35 17.30
N GLY A 113 -6.81 -5.61 18.59
CA GLY A 113 -5.80 -5.46 19.64
C GLY A 113 -4.55 -6.31 19.42
N SER A 114 -4.69 -7.53 18.89
CA SER A 114 -3.55 -8.39 18.55
C SER A 114 -2.67 -7.82 17.44
N ALA A 115 -3.26 -7.16 16.44
CA ALA A 115 -2.49 -6.49 15.40
C ALA A 115 -1.77 -5.24 15.93
N ALA A 116 -2.42 -4.48 16.83
CA ALA A 116 -1.80 -3.33 17.47
C ALA A 116 -0.58 -3.75 18.32
N ALA A 117 -0.73 -4.78 19.17
CA ALA A 117 0.33 -5.32 20.01
C ALA A 117 1.49 -5.96 19.23
N ASN A 118 1.26 -6.34 17.96
CA ASN A 118 2.30 -6.83 17.09
C ASN A 118 3.01 -5.71 16.31
N LEU A 119 2.53 -4.47 16.35
CA LEU A 119 3.11 -3.37 15.58
C LEU A 119 3.76 -2.30 16.46
N GLY A 120 3.24 -2.07 17.67
CA GLY A 120 3.93 -1.35 18.75
C GLY A 120 4.78 -2.29 19.58
#